data_AF-A0A3N5G7R5-F1
#
_entry.id   AF-A0A3N5G7R5-F1
#
_cell.length_a   1.000
_cell.length_b   1.000
_cell.length_c   1.000
_cell.angle_alpha   90.00
_cell.angle_beta   90.00
_cell.angle_gamma   90.00
#
_symmetry.space_group_name_H-M   'P 1'
#
loop_
_entity.id
_entity.type
_entity.pdbx_description
1 polymer ?
#
loop_
_entity_poly.entity_id
_entity_poly.type
_entity_poly.pdbx_seq_one_letter_code
_entity_poly.pdbx_strand_id
1 'polypeptide(L)'
;MLNPGTGTAPKLVLQARDGVGELALELAEKFAISSRPAERFPILPQLKALERDIQAAHQQFEAAARAQQPDISPAAEWLLDNFHIVRQAFQQIRIGMPADYYSRLPKVNLQNGLELARIYLLASTLASFYESRLDAENITGFIQAYQTVSPLKTGEIWALALMLRLGILEMLAVSLANIQHARPNSTYPLPVF
;
A
#
# COMPACT_ATOMS: atom_id res chain seq x y z
N MET A 1 -2.04 26.97 45.62
CA MET A 1 -1.25 25.75 45.39
C MET A 1 -1.41 25.34 43.94
N LEU A 2 -0.30 25.07 43.26
CA LEU A 2 -0.16 24.81 41.82
C LEU A 2 -0.06 23.29 41.53
N ASN A 3 -0.67 22.87 40.40
CA ASN A 3 -0.40 21.71 39.52
C ASN A 3 -0.74 20.27 40.00
N PRO A 4 -0.81 19.24 39.11
CA PRO A 4 -0.90 19.18 37.63
C PRO A 4 -2.13 18.35 37.13
N GLY A 5 -2.66 18.55 35.92
CA GLY A 5 -2.06 18.04 34.69
C GLY A 5 -2.29 16.52 34.53
N THR A 6 -3.43 16.12 33.97
CA THR A 6 -3.52 14.91 33.15
C THR A 6 -4.28 15.25 31.89
N GLY A 7 -3.49 15.55 30.85
CA GLY A 7 -3.99 15.56 29.48
C GLY A 7 -4.47 14.16 29.14
N THR A 8 -5.78 13.97 29.20
CA THR A 8 -6.41 12.87 28.49
C THR A 8 -6.52 13.35 27.05
N ALA A 9 -5.54 12.94 26.24
CA ALA A 9 -5.54 13.14 24.80
C ALA A 9 -6.94 12.84 24.25
N PRO A 10 -7.50 13.69 23.37
CA PRO A 10 -8.75 13.36 22.73
C PRO A 10 -8.53 12.05 21.97
N LYS A 11 -9.23 11.04 22.43
CA LYS A 11 -9.46 9.77 21.76
C LYS A 11 -10.07 10.16 20.40
N LEU A 12 -9.24 10.31 19.36
CA LEU A 12 -9.71 10.35 17.97
C LEU A 12 -10.19 8.93 17.66
N VAL A 13 -11.36 8.62 18.22
CA VAL A 13 -12.26 7.65 17.65
C VAL A 13 -12.58 8.24 16.29
N LEU A 14 -11.96 7.69 15.25
CA LEU A 14 -12.36 7.81 13.84
C LEU A 14 -13.80 7.27 13.73
N GLN A 15 -14.75 8.04 14.24
CA GLN A 15 -16.17 7.82 14.05
C GLN A 15 -16.49 8.31 12.66
N ALA A 16 -16.59 7.39 11.69
CA ALA A 16 -17.59 7.34 10.62
C ALA A 16 -18.23 8.70 10.22
N ARG A 17 -17.39 9.67 9.93
CA ARG A 17 -17.65 10.96 9.32
C ARG A 17 -16.46 11.14 8.39
N ASP A 18 -16.74 11.61 7.18
CA ASP A 18 -15.78 12.23 6.28
C ASP A 18 -15.16 11.27 5.24
N GLY A 19 -15.64 11.40 4.00
CA GLY A 19 -15.38 10.46 2.89
C GLY A 19 -13.94 10.51 2.36
N VAL A 20 -13.63 9.66 1.37
CA VAL A 20 -12.29 9.56 0.73
C VAL A 20 -11.72 10.93 0.31
N GLY A 21 -12.59 11.89 -0.02
CA GLY A 21 -12.20 13.24 -0.41
C GLY A 21 -11.59 14.06 0.73
N GLU A 22 -12.05 13.90 1.96
CA GLU A 22 -11.49 14.61 3.13
C GLU A 22 -10.13 14.05 3.50
N LEU A 23 -9.97 12.72 3.43
CA LEU A 23 -8.67 12.07 3.53
C LEU A 23 -7.72 12.58 2.43
N ALA A 24 -8.20 12.78 1.20
CA ALA A 24 -7.38 13.33 0.12
C ALA A 24 -6.87 14.74 0.44
N LEU A 25 -7.74 15.60 0.99
CA LEU A 25 -7.38 16.96 1.39
C LEU A 25 -6.37 16.95 2.54
N GLU A 26 -6.59 16.14 3.56
CA GLU A 26 -5.68 16.00 4.71
C GLU A 26 -4.27 15.55 4.26
N LEU A 27 -4.19 14.55 3.38
CA LEU A 27 -2.91 14.10 2.85
C LEU A 27 -2.25 15.16 1.97
N ALA A 28 -3.02 15.98 1.26
CA ALA A 28 -2.47 17.03 0.40
C ALA A 28 -1.80 18.14 1.21
N GLU A 29 -2.32 18.44 2.40
CA GLU A 29 -1.70 19.36 3.35
C GLU A 29 -0.45 18.74 4.00
N LYS A 30 -0.53 17.46 4.42
CA LYS A 30 0.56 16.78 5.14
C LYS A 30 1.74 16.41 4.24
N PHE A 31 1.51 16.01 2.99
CA PHE A 31 2.54 15.53 2.08
C PHE A 31 3.26 16.65 1.31
N ALA A 32 3.49 17.80 1.97
CA ALA A 32 4.31 18.86 1.43
C ALA A 32 5.69 18.31 1.02
N ILE A 33 6.05 18.54 -0.25
CA ILE A 33 7.15 17.87 -0.94
C ILE A 33 8.48 18.18 -0.24
N SER A 34 9.31 17.16 -0.01
CA SER A 34 10.69 17.39 0.41
C SER A 34 11.51 17.93 -0.77
N SER A 35 12.21 19.06 -0.57
CA SER A 35 13.08 19.66 -1.59
C SER A 35 14.42 18.91 -1.78
N ARG A 36 14.58 17.74 -1.15
CA ARG A 36 15.82 16.96 -1.21
C ARG A 36 15.68 15.82 -2.24
N PRO A 37 16.70 15.58 -3.07
CA PRO A 37 16.73 14.35 -3.87
C PRO A 37 16.78 13.18 -2.89
N ALA A 38 15.74 12.35 -2.90
CA ALA A 38 15.60 11.34 -1.85
C ALA A 38 16.73 10.31 -1.87
N GLU A 39 17.06 9.84 -0.68
CA GLU A 39 17.76 8.59 -0.50
C GLU A 39 16.89 7.42 -1.01
N ARG A 40 17.57 6.45 -1.63
CA ARG A 40 16.95 5.39 -2.42
C ARG A 40 16.08 4.49 -1.54
N PHE A 41 14.76 4.68 -1.51
CA PHE A 41 13.88 3.57 -1.17
C PHE A 41 13.87 2.57 -2.32
N PRO A 42 14.41 1.35 -2.15
CA PRO A 42 14.62 0.48 -3.28
C PRO A 42 13.36 -0.38 -3.44
N ILE A 43 12.38 0.13 -4.21
CA ILE A 43 11.16 -0.62 -4.55
C ILE A 43 11.51 -2.01 -5.09
N LEU A 44 12.59 -2.14 -5.87
CA LEU A 44 12.94 -3.41 -6.52
C LEU A 44 13.31 -4.53 -5.51
N PRO A 45 14.19 -4.34 -4.52
CA PRO A 45 14.39 -5.28 -3.42
C PRO A 45 13.11 -5.64 -2.66
N GLN A 46 12.23 -4.67 -2.39
CA GLN A 46 10.98 -4.94 -1.67
C GLN A 46 10.00 -5.72 -2.53
N LEU A 47 9.87 -5.38 -3.81
CA LEU A 47 9.07 -6.12 -4.78
C LEU A 47 9.54 -7.57 -4.87
N LYS A 48 10.86 -7.81 -4.85
CA LYS A 48 11.42 -9.17 -4.82
C LYS A 48 11.11 -9.92 -3.53
N ALA A 49 11.18 -9.26 -2.38
CA ALA A 49 10.81 -9.87 -1.10
C ALA A 49 9.32 -10.23 -1.08
N LEU A 50 8.47 -9.31 -1.52
CA LEU A 50 7.03 -9.49 -1.63
C LEU A 50 6.66 -10.64 -2.58
N GLU A 51 7.28 -10.69 -3.76
CA GLU A 51 7.09 -11.77 -4.74
C GLU A 51 7.47 -13.13 -4.16
N ARG A 52 8.62 -13.20 -3.47
CA ARG A 52 9.08 -14.42 -2.80
C ARG A 52 8.08 -14.88 -1.74
N ASP A 53 7.59 -13.97 -0.90
CA ASP A 53 6.70 -14.33 0.21
C ASP A 53 5.34 -14.82 -0.31
N ILE A 54 4.76 -14.14 -1.31
CA ILE A 54 3.51 -14.58 -1.95
C ILE A 54 3.71 -15.90 -2.72
N GLN A 55 4.86 -16.09 -3.39
CA GLN A 55 5.18 -17.34 -4.06
C GLN A 55 5.33 -18.50 -3.06
N ALA A 56 5.96 -18.27 -1.91
CA ALA A 56 6.07 -19.27 -0.86
C ALA A 56 4.69 -19.67 -0.32
N ALA A 57 3.78 -18.71 -0.14
CA ALA A 57 2.40 -18.99 0.26
C ALA A 57 1.64 -19.82 -0.78
N HIS A 58 1.75 -19.47 -2.05
CA HIS A 58 1.16 -20.24 -3.14
C HIS A 58 1.67 -21.70 -3.15
N GLN A 59 2.98 -21.92 -3.02
CA GLN A 59 3.56 -23.26 -2.99
C GLN A 59 3.08 -24.10 -1.80
N GLN A 60 2.86 -23.48 -0.64
CA GLN A 60 2.31 -24.16 0.53
C GLN A 60 0.86 -24.59 0.30
N PHE A 61 0.03 -23.72 -0.29
CA PHE A 61 -1.36 -24.07 -0.62
C PHE A 61 -1.45 -25.14 -1.70
N GLU A 62 -0.58 -25.11 -2.71
CA GLU A 62 -0.50 -26.19 -3.71
C GLU A 62 -0.16 -27.54 -3.06
N ALA A 63 0.77 -27.55 -2.10
CA ALA A 63 1.14 -28.76 -1.39
C ALA A 63 -0.02 -29.29 -0.53
N ALA A 64 -0.73 -28.41 0.18
CA ALA A 64 -1.92 -28.76 0.97
C ALA A 64 -3.05 -29.33 0.09
N ALA A 65 -3.30 -28.72 -1.08
CA ALA A 65 -4.28 -29.19 -2.05
C ALA A 65 -3.97 -30.59 -2.59
N ARG A 66 -2.70 -30.83 -2.95
CA ARG A 66 -2.26 -32.15 -3.41
C ARG A 66 -2.38 -33.23 -2.33
N ALA A 67 -2.17 -32.86 -1.07
CA ALA A 67 -2.34 -33.74 0.07
C ALA A 67 -3.81 -34.00 0.46
N GLN A 68 -4.79 -33.44 -0.29
CA GLN A 68 -6.22 -33.53 -0.01
C GLN A 68 -6.58 -33.11 1.42
N GLN A 69 -5.90 -32.07 1.93
CA GLN A 69 -6.21 -31.55 3.26
C GLN A 69 -7.62 -30.94 3.26
N PRO A 70 -8.48 -31.31 4.22
CA PRO A 70 -9.89 -30.91 4.23
C PRO A 70 -10.13 -29.41 4.51
N ASP A 71 -9.11 -28.66 4.92
CA ASP A 71 -9.24 -27.31 5.48
C ASP A 71 -8.58 -26.20 4.64
N ILE A 72 -8.61 -26.31 3.30
CA ILE A 72 -8.14 -25.21 2.45
C ILE A 72 -9.17 -24.10 2.46
N SER A 73 -8.77 -22.91 2.92
CA SER A 73 -9.68 -21.77 2.94
C SER A 73 -10.10 -21.34 1.52
N PRO A 74 -11.32 -20.80 1.32
CA PRO A 74 -11.74 -20.26 0.02
C PRO A 74 -10.79 -19.19 -0.55
N ALA A 75 -10.12 -18.44 0.31
CA ALA A 75 -9.12 -17.45 -0.11
C ALA A 75 -7.83 -18.09 -0.65
N ALA A 76 -7.44 -19.25 -0.11
CA ALA A 76 -6.31 -20.02 -0.63
C ALA A 76 -6.65 -20.65 -1.99
N GLU A 77 -7.85 -21.21 -2.15
CA GLU A 77 -8.33 -21.72 -3.47
C GLU A 77 -8.36 -20.61 -4.52
N TRP A 78 -8.93 -19.45 -4.17
CA TRP A 78 -8.93 -18.30 -5.08
C TRP A 78 -7.52 -17.90 -5.50
N LEU A 79 -6.55 -17.89 -4.58
CA LEU A 79 -5.16 -17.56 -4.92
C LEU A 79 -4.58 -18.57 -5.91
N LEU A 80 -4.82 -19.87 -5.72
CA LEU A 80 -4.32 -20.92 -6.63
C LEU A 80 -4.83 -20.70 -8.06
N ASP A 81 -6.13 -20.43 -8.20
CA ASP A 81 -6.75 -20.20 -9.51
C ASP A 81 -6.26 -18.90 -10.17
N ASN A 82 -5.97 -17.87 -9.35
CA ASN A 82 -5.68 -16.51 -9.83
C ASN A 82 -4.21 -16.11 -9.75
N PHE A 83 -3.30 -17.02 -9.39
CA PHE A 83 -1.89 -16.70 -9.18
C PHE A 83 -1.20 -16.13 -10.43
N HIS A 84 -1.71 -16.47 -11.61
CA HIS A 84 -1.24 -15.91 -12.88
C HIS A 84 -1.42 -14.38 -12.96
N ILE A 85 -2.50 -13.83 -12.38
CA ILE A 85 -2.77 -12.38 -12.32
C ILE A 85 -1.76 -11.70 -11.39
N VAL A 86 -1.49 -12.31 -10.24
CA VAL A 86 -0.50 -11.82 -9.26
C VAL A 86 0.88 -11.74 -9.91
N ARG A 87 1.31 -12.81 -10.60
CA ARG A 87 2.57 -12.84 -11.35
C ARG A 87 2.64 -11.75 -12.42
N GLN A 88 1.55 -11.54 -13.17
CA GLN A 88 1.48 -10.49 -14.18
C GLN A 88 1.63 -9.11 -13.56
N ALA A 89 1.04 -8.85 -12.39
CA ALA A 89 1.20 -7.59 -11.68
C ALA A 89 2.67 -7.33 -11.28
N PHE A 90 3.38 -8.34 -10.76
CA PHE A 90 4.81 -8.23 -10.48
C PHE A 90 5.64 -7.88 -11.72
N GLN A 91 5.38 -8.55 -12.84
CA GLN A 91 6.05 -8.26 -14.11
C GLN A 91 5.77 -6.83 -14.59
N GLN A 92 4.53 -6.37 -14.52
CA GLN A 92 4.13 -5.03 -14.93
C GLN A 92 4.82 -3.95 -14.08
N ILE A 93 4.91 -4.14 -12.76
CA ILE A 93 5.62 -3.22 -11.88
C ILE A 93 7.12 -3.20 -12.22
N ARG A 94 7.73 -4.37 -12.44
CA ARG A 94 9.16 -4.46 -12.76
C ARG A 94 9.53 -3.75 -14.07
N ILE A 95 8.68 -3.88 -15.10
CA ILE A 95 8.88 -3.23 -16.40
C ILE A 95 8.56 -1.74 -16.32
N GLY A 96 7.44 -1.39 -15.67
CA GLY A 96 6.92 -0.03 -15.62
C GLY A 96 7.61 0.88 -14.60
N MET A 97 8.38 0.31 -13.66
CA MET A 97 9.09 1.06 -12.62
C MET A 97 10.62 0.85 -12.65
N PRO A 98 11.33 1.33 -13.70
CA PRO A 98 12.78 1.43 -13.67
C PRO A 98 13.27 2.28 -12.48
N ALA A 99 14.43 1.92 -11.91
CA ALA A 99 14.99 2.62 -10.75
C ALA A 99 15.16 4.13 -10.99
N ASP A 100 15.59 4.51 -12.18
CA ASP A 100 15.76 5.92 -12.59
C ASP A 100 14.43 6.68 -12.69
N TYR A 101 13.35 5.99 -13.06
CA TYR A 101 12.04 6.63 -13.09
C TYR A 101 11.52 6.83 -11.67
N TYR A 102 11.64 5.82 -10.80
CA TYR A 102 11.24 5.93 -9.40
C TYR A 102 12.02 7.01 -8.63
N SER A 103 13.31 7.18 -8.90
CA SER A 103 14.15 8.18 -8.24
C SER A 103 13.76 9.62 -8.57
N ARG A 104 13.15 9.86 -9.75
CA ARG A 104 12.67 11.17 -10.18
C ARG A 104 11.29 11.56 -9.62
N LEU A 105 10.54 10.61 -9.07
CA LEU A 105 9.22 10.90 -8.48
C LEU A 105 9.38 11.77 -7.23
N PRO A 106 8.52 12.78 -7.00
CA PRO A 106 8.50 13.57 -5.77
C PRO A 106 8.36 12.70 -4.52
N LYS A 107 9.04 13.11 -3.45
CA LYS A 107 9.21 12.31 -2.24
C LYS A 107 8.65 13.07 -1.04
N VAL A 108 8.20 12.30 -0.06
CA VAL A 108 7.71 12.79 1.22
C VAL A 108 8.59 12.18 2.30
N ASN A 109 9.09 13.05 3.19
CA ASN A 109 9.78 12.63 4.39
C ASN A 109 8.74 12.20 5.43
N LEU A 110 8.76 10.94 5.82
CA LEU A 110 7.95 10.44 6.91
C LEU A 110 8.62 10.74 8.26
N GLN A 111 7.83 10.77 9.33
CA GLN A 111 8.32 11.07 10.68
C GLN A 111 9.38 10.06 11.18
N ASN A 112 9.34 8.83 10.65
CA ASN A 112 10.30 7.77 10.96
C ASN A 112 11.62 7.88 10.15
N GLY A 113 11.81 8.95 9.37
CA GLY A 113 12.99 9.18 8.56
C GLY A 113 12.99 8.45 7.21
N LEU A 114 11.91 7.75 6.85
CA LEU A 114 11.77 7.14 5.53
C LEU A 114 11.38 8.18 4.47
N GLU A 115 11.97 8.06 3.28
CA GLU A 115 11.59 8.85 2.11
C GLU A 115 10.87 7.97 1.08
N LEU A 116 9.59 8.26 0.85
CA LEU A 116 8.74 7.49 -0.05
C LEU A 116 8.18 8.36 -1.16
N ALA A 117 7.94 7.76 -2.34
CA ALA A 117 7.26 8.47 -3.41
C ALA A 117 5.89 8.92 -2.93
N ARG A 118 5.57 10.20 -3.12
CA ARG A 118 4.26 10.75 -2.75
C ARG A 118 3.13 9.93 -3.36
N ILE A 119 3.26 9.61 -4.64
CA ILE A 119 2.28 8.79 -5.36
C ILE A 119 2.16 7.35 -4.82
N TYR A 120 3.23 6.78 -4.27
CA TYR A 120 3.16 5.48 -3.60
C TYR A 120 2.29 5.59 -2.34
N LEU A 121 2.54 6.61 -1.50
CA LEU A 121 1.75 6.83 -0.28
C LEU A 121 0.26 6.99 -0.61
N LEU A 122 -0.08 7.79 -1.63
CA LEU A 122 -1.46 7.97 -2.07
C LEU A 122 -2.11 6.66 -2.54
N ALA A 123 -1.38 5.87 -3.33
CA ALA A 123 -1.89 4.60 -3.83
C ALA A 123 -2.09 3.57 -2.72
N SER A 124 -1.14 3.46 -1.78
CA SER A 124 -1.26 2.56 -0.62
C SER A 124 -2.39 2.98 0.31
N THR A 125 -2.63 4.29 0.48
CA THR A 125 -3.79 4.79 1.22
C THR A 125 -5.09 4.42 0.53
N LEU A 126 -5.20 4.64 -0.78
CA LEU A 126 -6.37 4.26 -1.56
C LEU A 126 -6.67 2.76 -1.47
N ALA A 127 -5.64 1.92 -1.69
CA ALA A 127 -5.78 0.48 -1.60
C ALA A 127 -6.27 0.04 -0.21
N SER A 128 -5.72 0.63 0.85
CA SER A 128 -6.12 0.33 2.23
C SER A 128 -7.54 0.82 2.56
N PHE A 129 -7.87 2.06 2.18
CA PHE A 129 -9.16 2.70 2.49
C PHE A 129 -10.34 1.95 1.86
N TYR A 130 -10.17 1.46 0.64
CA TYR A 130 -11.20 0.72 -0.07
C TYR A 130 -11.14 -0.79 0.15
N GLU A 131 -10.29 -1.29 1.06
CA GLU A 131 -10.06 -2.73 1.23
C GLU A 131 -9.76 -3.43 -0.13
N SER A 132 -9.00 -2.75 -1.00
CA SER A 132 -8.73 -3.14 -2.39
C SER A 132 -9.95 -3.21 -3.35
N ARG A 133 -11.15 -2.75 -2.94
CA ARG A 133 -12.33 -2.57 -3.81
C ARG A 133 -12.29 -1.23 -4.54
N LEU A 134 -11.26 -1.08 -5.38
CA LEU A 134 -11.03 0.13 -6.15
C LEU A 134 -11.83 0.11 -7.43
N ASP A 135 -12.50 1.23 -7.71
CA ASP A 135 -13.08 1.52 -9.03
C ASP A 135 -12.52 2.84 -9.57
N ALA A 136 -12.73 3.06 -10.87
CA ALA A 136 -12.19 4.22 -11.56
C ALA A 136 -12.78 5.54 -11.05
N GLU A 137 -14.03 5.56 -10.61
CA GLU A 137 -14.73 6.76 -10.15
C GLU A 137 -14.15 7.23 -8.82
N ASN A 138 -13.99 6.31 -7.87
CA ASN A 138 -13.42 6.56 -6.55
C ASN A 138 -11.94 6.97 -6.61
N ILE A 139 -11.13 6.29 -7.44
CA ILE A 139 -9.74 6.70 -7.68
C ILE A 139 -9.71 8.12 -8.26
N THR A 140 -10.55 8.40 -9.24
CA THR A 140 -10.57 9.71 -9.92
C THR A 140 -10.98 10.82 -8.95
N GLY A 141 -12.06 10.61 -8.18
CA GLY A 141 -12.54 11.58 -7.19
C GLY A 141 -11.49 11.90 -6.13
N PHE A 142 -10.81 10.88 -5.60
CA PHE A 142 -9.72 11.06 -4.65
C PHE A 142 -8.55 11.89 -5.23
N ILE A 143 -8.08 11.53 -6.43
CA ILE A 143 -6.95 12.20 -7.07
C ILE A 143 -7.32 13.65 -7.46
N GLN A 144 -8.56 13.89 -7.88
CA GLN A 144 -9.05 15.24 -8.15
C GLN A 144 -9.09 16.08 -6.87
N ALA A 145 -9.65 15.56 -5.78
CA ALA A 145 -9.68 16.24 -4.49
C ALA A 145 -8.26 16.58 -3.99
N TYR A 146 -7.35 15.61 -4.02
CA TYR A 146 -5.94 15.81 -3.65
C TYR A 146 -5.28 16.95 -4.44
N GLN A 147 -5.48 16.96 -5.76
CA GLN A 147 -4.86 17.94 -6.65
C GLN A 147 -5.40 19.37 -6.51
N THR A 148 -6.54 19.58 -5.83
CA THR A 148 -7.03 20.93 -5.51
C THR A 148 -6.10 21.69 -4.57
N VAL A 149 -5.34 20.96 -3.75
CA VAL A 149 -4.39 21.50 -2.77
C VAL A 149 -2.95 21.32 -3.26
N SER A 150 -2.59 20.13 -3.73
CA SER A 150 -1.21 19.82 -4.14
C SER A 150 -1.17 19.16 -5.53
N PRO A 151 -0.86 19.91 -6.60
CA PRO A 151 -0.80 19.36 -7.95
C PRO A 151 0.17 18.19 -8.08
N LEU A 152 -0.28 17.12 -8.73
CA LEU A 152 0.56 15.97 -9.08
C LEU A 152 1.25 16.24 -10.42
N LYS A 153 2.51 15.85 -10.53
CA LYS A 153 3.23 15.91 -11.81
C LYS A 153 2.67 14.85 -12.75
N THR A 154 2.76 15.08 -14.05
CA THR A 154 2.41 14.08 -15.07
C THR A 154 3.09 12.74 -14.78
N GLY A 155 4.38 12.76 -14.44
CA GLY A 155 5.13 11.56 -14.07
C GLY A 155 4.61 10.83 -12.81
N GLU A 156 3.91 11.50 -11.89
CA GLU A 156 3.25 10.84 -10.76
C GLU A 156 1.97 10.14 -11.23
N ILE A 157 1.15 10.80 -12.05
CA ILE A 157 -0.09 10.19 -12.59
C ILE A 157 0.21 8.93 -13.40
N TRP A 158 1.27 8.93 -14.22
CA TRP A 158 1.72 7.72 -14.94
C TRP A 158 2.11 6.58 -13.98
N ALA A 159 2.69 6.89 -12.83
CA ALA A 159 3.10 5.89 -11.84
C ALA A 159 1.93 5.36 -11.01
N LEU A 160 0.81 6.08 -10.91
CA LEU A 160 -0.33 5.75 -10.05
C LEU A 160 -0.81 4.31 -10.23
N ALA A 161 -1.02 3.88 -11.46
CA ALA A 161 -1.54 2.54 -11.73
C ALA A 161 -0.57 1.42 -11.29
N LEU A 162 0.74 1.66 -11.36
CA LEU A 162 1.75 0.70 -10.89
C LEU A 162 1.86 0.72 -9.37
N MET A 163 1.72 1.89 -8.74
CA MET A 163 1.70 2.02 -7.28
C MET A 163 0.45 1.38 -6.67
N LEU A 164 -0.71 1.50 -7.31
CA LEU A 164 -1.94 0.81 -6.86
C LEU A 164 -1.76 -0.71 -6.89
N ARG A 165 -1.15 -1.25 -7.96
CA ARG A 165 -0.82 -2.68 -8.02
C ARG A 165 0.12 -3.08 -6.89
N LEU A 166 1.15 -2.28 -6.60
CA LEU A 166 2.07 -2.56 -5.51
C LEU A 166 1.35 -2.58 -4.16
N GLY A 167 0.53 -1.56 -3.85
CA GLY A 167 -0.24 -1.51 -2.61
C GLY A 167 -1.21 -2.70 -2.45
N ILE A 168 -1.87 -3.12 -3.54
CA ILE A 168 -2.74 -4.31 -3.51
C ILE A 168 -1.93 -5.59 -3.26
N LEU A 169 -0.75 -5.73 -3.87
CA LEU A 169 0.13 -6.88 -3.64
C LEU A 169 0.64 -6.93 -2.18
N GLU A 170 0.94 -5.78 -1.59
CA GLU A 170 1.33 -5.66 -0.17
C GLU A 170 0.19 -6.10 0.74
N MET A 171 -1.03 -5.63 0.48
CA MET A 171 -2.23 -6.07 1.21
C MET A 171 -2.48 -7.57 1.04
N LEU A 172 -2.32 -8.10 -0.18
CA LEU A 172 -2.44 -9.52 -0.44
C LEU A 172 -1.43 -10.30 0.41
N ALA A 173 -0.15 -9.92 0.44
CA ALA A 173 0.85 -10.60 1.26
C ALA A 173 0.48 -10.61 2.76
N VAL A 174 -0.04 -9.50 3.29
CA VAL A 174 -0.53 -9.43 4.67
C VAL A 174 -1.72 -10.38 4.88
N SER A 175 -2.70 -10.40 3.97
CA SER A 175 -3.83 -11.32 4.04
C SER A 175 -3.41 -12.78 3.97
N LEU A 176 -2.47 -13.13 3.10
CA LEU A 176 -1.93 -14.49 2.99
C LEU A 176 -1.18 -14.91 4.25
N ALA A 177 -0.36 -14.01 4.81
CA ALA A 177 0.32 -14.27 6.07
C ALA A 177 -0.69 -14.55 7.20
N ASN A 178 -1.82 -13.84 7.25
CA ASN A 178 -2.89 -14.08 8.22
C ASN A 178 -3.61 -15.42 7.99
N ILE A 179 -3.81 -15.84 6.75
CA ILE A 179 -4.40 -17.16 6.42
C ILE A 179 -3.44 -18.29 6.82
N GLN A 180 -2.14 -18.10 6.59
CA GLN A 180 -1.10 -19.04 7.00
C GLN A 180 -0.88 -19.06 8.51
N HIS A 181 -1.08 -17.91 9.18
CA HIS A 181 -0.78 -17.73 10.59
C HIS A 181 -1.98 -17.15 11.36
N ALA A 182 -2.56 -17.98 12.21
CA ALA A 182 -3.11 -17.53 13.48
C ALA A 182 -2.02 -16.98 14.44
N ARG A 183 -1.10 -16.09 13.97
CA ARG A 183 -0.24 -15.14 14.73
C ARG A 183 0.75 -14.34 13.84
N PRO A 184 0.82 -13.00 13.96
CA PRO A 184 1.53 -12.15 13.01
C PRO A 184 3.01 -11.91 13.37
N ASN A 185 3.85 -11.84 12.33
CA ASN A 185 5.04 -11.00 12.27
C ASN A 185 5.14 -10.44 10.84
N SER A 186 4.23 -9.53 10.48
CA SER A 186 4.30 -8.82 9.21
C SER A 186 5.45 -7.82 9.28
N THR A 187 6.43 -7.97 8.37
CA THR A 187 7.58 -7.06 8.21
C THR A 187 7.27 -5.94 7.21
N TYR A 188 6.07 -5.94 6.63
CA TYR A 188 5.63 -4.87 5.73
C TYR A 188 5.00 -3.76 6.57
N PRO A 189 5.60 -2.56 6.62
CA PRO A 189 4.94 -1.44 7.23
C PRO A 189 3.70 -1.12 6.39
N LEU A 190 2.52 -1.52 6.88
CA LEU A 190 1.31 -0.83 6.47
C LEU A 190 1.54 0.64 6.83
N PRO A 191 1.28 1.59 5.93
CA PRO A 191 1.32 2.98 6.29
C PRO A 191 0.23 3.24 7.34
N VAL A 192 0.63 3.23 8.61
CA VAL A 192 -0.14 3.78 9.71
C VAL A 192 0.22 5.27 9.72
N PHE A 193 -0.61 6.06 9.04
CA PHE A 193 -0.51 7.53 9.08
C PHE A 193 -1.26 8.08 10.28
#